data_AF-A0A5R2N969-F1
#
_entry.id   AF-A0A5R2N969-F1
#
_cell.length_a   1.000
_cell.length_b   1.000
_cell.length_c   1.000
_cell.angle_alpha   90.00
_cell.angle_beta   90.00
_cell.angle_gamma   90.00
#
_symmetry.space_group_name_H-M   'P 1'
#
loop_
_entity.id
_entity.type
_entity.pdbx_description
1 polymer ?
#
loop_
_entity_poly.entity_id
_entity_poly.type
_entity_poly.pdbx_seq_one_letter_code
_entity_poly.pdbx_strand_id
1 'polypeptide(L)'
;MPSLKSHVVSFVLRHSRKQAFSSPENLRRWIAAARKTEDHHPPAALQQRYDIQTRSVDGFPVYEIAPRAGEHKRILYLHGGAYVFEIT
;
A
#
# COMPACT_ATOMS: atom_id res chain seq x y z
N MET A 1 0.91 -33.49 -10.99
CA MET A 1 1.28 -32.58 -12.10
C MET A 1 0.17 -31.55 -12.28
N PRO A 2 0.47 -30.26 -12.52
CA PRO A 2 -0.57 -29.26 -12.77
C PRO A 2 -1.40 -29.63 -14.01
N SER A 3 -2.69 -29.31 -13.99
CA SER A 3 -3.57 -29.55 -15.15
C SER A 3 -3.28 -28.57 -16.29
N LEU A 4 -3.69 -28.91 -17.52
CA LEU A 4 -3.59 -27.99 -18.67
C LEU A 4 -4.26 -26.63 -18.38
N LYS A 5 -5.40 -26.64 -17.67
CA LYS A 5 -6.09 -25.42 -17.21
C LYS A 5 -5.21 -24.57 -16.31
N SER A 6 -4.46 -25.19 -15.39
CA SER A 6 -3.52 -24.48 -14.50
C SER A 6 -2.36 -23.84 -15.27
N HIS A 7 -1.86 -24.52 -16.31
CA HIS A 7 -0.83 -23.95 -17.19
C HIS A 7 -1.35 -22.74 -18.00
N VAL A 8 -2.57 -22.82 -18.54
CA VAL A 8 -3.20 -21.68 -19.23
C VAL A 8 -3.38 -20.49 -18.28
N VAL A 9 -3.90 -20.72 -17.07
CA VAL A 9 -4.04 -19.64 -16.06
C VAL A 9 -2.69 -19.03 -15.72
N SER A 10 -1.66 -19.84 -15.49
CA SER A 10 -0.31 -19.36 -15.18
C SER A 10 0.28 -18.53 -16.32
N PHE A 11 0.06 -18.97 -17.56
CA PHE A 11 0.48 -18.23 -18.75
C PHE A 11 -0.22 -16.88 -18.84
N VAL A 12 -1.54 -16.84 -18.68
CA VAL A 12 -2.32 -15.59 -18.71
C VAL A 12 -1.86 -14.64 -17.60
N LEU A 13 -1.70 -15.12 -16.37
CA LEU A 13 -1.27 -14.29 -15.25
C LEU A 13 0.13 -13.71 -15.48
N ARG A 14 1.08 -14.52 -15.98
CA ARG A 14 2.44 -14.09 -16.30
C ARG A 14 2.48 -12.94 -17.29
N HIS A 15 1.60 -12.95 -18.29
CA HIS A 15 1.61 -11.95 -19.38
C HIS A 15 0.60 -10.82 -19.20
N SER A 16 -0.32 -10.87 -18.23
CA SER A 16 -1.33 -9.83 -18.04
C SER A 16 -1.19 -9.06 -16.72
N ARG A 17 -0.68 -9.68 -15.65
CA ARG A 17 -0.62 -9.05 -14.32
C ARG A 17 0.70 -8.33 -14.11
N LYS A 18 0.67 -7.27 -13.29
CA LYS A 18 1.86 -6.50 -12.87
C LYS A 18 2.67 -5.93 -14.04
N GLN A 19 2.04 -5.65 -15.18
CA GLN A 19 2.71 -5.02 -16.34
C GLN A 19 3.32 -3.65 -16.03
N ALA A 20 2.80 -2.96 -15.01
CA ALA A 20 3.44 -1.74 -14.54
C ALA A 20 4.86 -1.97 -13.99
N PHE A 21 5.21 -3.18 -13.56
CA PHE A 21 6.54 -3.57 -13.12
C PHE A 21 7.38 -4.24 -14.22
N SER A 22 6.88 -4.38 -15.45
CA SER A 22 7.60 -5.09 -16.52
C SER A 22 8.71 -4.25 -17.18
N SER A 23 8.68 -2.93 -17.02
CA SER A 23 9.75 -2.03 -17.45
C SER A 23 9.83 -0.78 -16.57
N PRO A 24 11.00 -0.10 -16.51
CA PRO A 24 11.14 1.17 -15.81
C PRO A 24 10.16 2.25 -16.30
N GLU A 25 9.87 2.30 -17.60
CA GLU A 25 8.97 3.30 -18.22
C GLU A 25 7.52 3.06 -17.82
N ASN A 26 7.09 1.79 -17.79
CA ASN A 26 5.77 1.42 -17.31
C ASN A 26 5.60 1.80 -15.84
N LEU A 27 6.62 1.52 -15.01
CA LEU A 27 6.58 1.85 -13.59
C LEU A 27 6.52 3.36 -13.37
N ARG A 28 7.34 4.13 -14.08
CA ARG A 28 7.32 5.61 -14.03
C ARG A 28 5.96 6.17 -14.44
N ARG A 29 5.35 5.65 -15.50
CA ARG A 29 4.00 6.05 -15.93
C ARG A 29 2.95 5.75 -14.86
N TRP A 30 3.05 4.60 -14.21
CA TRP A 30 2.13 4.24 -13.14
C TRP A 30 2.32 5.10 -11.89
N ILE A 31 3.56 5.32 -11.45
CA ILE A 31 3.89 6.24 -10.34
C ILE A 31 3.33 7.64 -10.62
N ALA A 32 3.54 8.17 -11.82
CA ALA A 32 3.05 9.50 -12.20
C ALA A 32 1.52 9.58 -12.23
N ALA A 33 0.83 8.49 -12.53
CA ALA A 33 -0.62 8.42 -12.48
C ALA A 33 -1.13 8.32 -11.03
N ALA A 34 -0.53 7.43 -10.22
CA ALA A 34 -0.92 7.18 -8.84
C ALA A 34 -0.82 8.44 -7.97
N ARG A 35 0.30 9.17 -8.07
CA ARG A 35 0.54 10.42 -7.32
C ARG A 35 -0.50 11.52 -7.51
N LYS A 36 -1.36 11.43 -8.54
CA LYS A 36 -2.43 12.40 -8.77
C LYS A 36 -3.63 12.19 -7.84
N THR A 37 -3.77 10.98 -7.29
CA THR A 37 -4.96 10.54 -6.57
C THR A 37 -4.65 9.82 -5.27
N GLU A 38 -3.39 9.46 -5.03
CA GLU A 38 -2.96 8.87 -3.76
C GLU A 38 -3.23 9.83 -2.60
N ASP A 39 -3.71 9.24 -1.51
CA ASP A 39 -4.01 9.93 -0.27
C ASP A 39 -3.72 8.97 0.89
N HIS A 40 -2.64 9.26 1.63
CA HIS A 40 -2.21 8.46 2.77
C HIS A 40 -3.00 8.73 4.07
N HIS A 41 -3.99 9.63 4.07
CA HIS A 41 -4.69 10.01 5.29
C HIS A 41 -5.62 8.90 5.80
N PRO A 42 -5.61 8.61 7.11
CA PRO A 42 -6.55 7.66 7.69
C PRO A 42 -8.00 8.09 7.43
N PRO A 43 -8.86 7.20 6.91
CA PRO A 43 -10.26 7.51 6.65
C PRO A 43 -10.99 7.93 7.93
N ALA A 44 -12.04 8.75 7.77
CA ALA A 44 -12.80 9.31 8.89
C ALA A 44 -13.32 8.24 9.87
N ALA A 45 -13.70 7.07 9.37
CA ALA A 45 -14.16 5.95 10.21
C ALA A 45 -13.08 5.46 11.20
N LEU A 46 -11.79 5.52 10.83
CA LEU A 46 -10.69 5.19 11.74
C LEU A 46 -10.51 6.30 12.79
N GLN A 47 -10.56 7.56 12.38
CA GLN A 47 -10.45 8.70 13.30
C GLN A 47 -11.56 8.72 14.35
N GLN A 48 -12.77 8.27 13.99
CA GLN A 48 -13.90 8.15 14.93
C GLN A 48 -13.70 7.07 16.00
N ARG A 49 -12.85 6.07 15.74
CA ARG A 49 -12.74 4.86 16.54
C ARG A 49 -11.46 4.79 17.38
N TYR A 50 -10.40 5.43 16.90
CA TYR A 50 -9.09 5.46 17.54
C TYR A 50 -8.69 6.89 17.94
N ASP A 51 -7.66 7.02 18.75
CA ASP A 51 -6.88 8.25 18.83
C ASP A 51 -5.76 8.15 17.77
N ILE A 52 -5.70 9.14 16.88
CA ILE A 52 -4.75 9.14 15.76
C ILE A 52 -3.95 10.42 15.81
N GLN A 53 -2.65 10.27 15.99
CA GLN A 53 -1.69 11.36 15.92
C GLN A 53 -0.83 11.23 14.68
N THR A 54 -0.47 12.37 14.08
CA THR A 54 0.40 12.41 12.91
C THR A 54 1.61 13.25 13.25
N ARG A 55 2.80 12.73 12.95
CA ARG A 55 4.05 13.49 12.97
C ARG A 55 4.82 13.28 11.68
N SER A 56 5.77 14.17 11.39
CA SER A 56 6.73 13.96 10.32
C SER A 56 8.04 13.42 10.90
N VAL A 57 8.64 12.44 10.23
CA VAL A 57 9.99 11.92 10.51
C VAL A 57 10.73 11.90 9.17
N ASP A 58 11.82 12.65 9.06
CA ASP A 58 12.60 12.78 7.82
C ASP A 58 11.77 13.11 6.56
N GLY A 59 10.69 13.90 6.73
CA GLY A 59 9.78 14.27 5.65
C GLY A 59 8.66 13.27 5.36
N PHE A 60 8.61 12.12 6.07
CA PHE A 60 7.55 11.13 5.91
C PHE A 60 6.48 11.24 7.01
N PRO A 61 5.19 11.13 6.67
CA PRO A 61 4.13 11.08 7.67
C PRO A 61 4.19 9.74 8.44
N VAL A 62 4.17 9.84 9.77
CA VAL A 62 4.06 8.70 10.68
C VAL A 62 2.76 8.86 11.46
N TYR A 63 1.88 7.88 11.28
CA TYR A 63 0.63 7.77 12.00
C TYR A 63 0.81 6.90 13.25
N GLU A 64 0.55 7.47 14.41
CA GLU A 64 0.36 6.71 15.64
C GLU A 64 -1.14 6.50 15.84
N ILE A 65 -1.58 5.24 15.84
CA ILE A 65 -2.98 4.84 15.99
C ILE A 65 -3.09 4.07 17.29
N ALA A 66 -3.82 4.63 18.26
CA ALA A 66 -4.00 4.03 19.58
C ALA A 66 -5.48 3.74 19.87
N PRO A 67 -5.82 2.62 20.52
CA PRO A 67 -7.15 2.47 21.11
C PRO A 67 -7.34 3.52 22.21
N ARG A 68 -8.58 4.00 22.35
CA ARG A 68 -8.92 5.02 23.37
C ARG A 68 -8.89 4.48 24.79
N ALA A 69 -9.08 3.17 24.94
CA ALA A 69 -8.83 2.47 26.20
C ALA A 69 -7.32 2.14 26.29
N GLY A 70 -6.72 2.37 27.46
CA GLY A 70 -5.27 2.34 27.68
C GLY A 70 -4.62 0.97 27.46
N GLU A 71 -4.32 0.64 26.21
CA GLU A 71 -3.43 -0.45 25.81
C GLU A 71 -1.98 0.08 25.70
N HIS A 72 -1.01 -0.77 26.04
CA HIS A 72 0.41 -0.39 26.11
C HIS A 72 1.30 -1.12 25.10
N LYS A 73 0.79 -2.15 24.42
CA LYS A 73 1.53 -2.86 23.37
C LYS A 73 1.64 -1.99 22.11
N ARG A 74 2.83 -2.00 21.50
CA ARG A 74 3.13 -1.26 20.26
C ARG A 74 3.57 -2.21 19.16
N ILE A 75 3.18 -1.88 17.94
CA ILE A 75 3.62 -2.55 16.71
C ILE A 75 4.10 -1.47 15.76
N LEU A 76 5.29 -1.66 15.17
CA LEU A 76 5.74 -0.87 14.04
C LEU A 76 5.25 -1.54 12.76
N TYR A 77 4.42 -0.85 12.00
CA TYR A 77 3.92 -1.31 10.72
C TYR A 77 4.49 -0.44 9.60
N LEU A 78 5.11 -1.10 8.62
CA LEU A 78 5.58 -0.49 7.38
C LEU A 78 4.73 -1.06 6.25
N HIS A 79 4.02 -0.20 5.53
CA HIS A 79 3.17 -0.63 4.42
C HIS A 79 4.01 -1.11 3.23
N GLY A 80 3.37 -1.83 2.31
CA GLY A 80 3.95 -2.28 1.05
C GLY A 80 4.13 -1.16 0.03
N GLY A 81 3.75 -1.39 -1.23
CA GLY A 81 3.79 -0.32 -2.25
C GLY A 81 5.15 -0.10 -2.92
N ALA A 82 6.07 -1.07 -2.82
CA ALA A 82 7.35 -1.04 -3.56
C ALA A 82 8.19 0.24 -3.34
N TYR A 83 8.05 0.89 -2.18
CA TYR A 83 8.70 2.14 -1.81
C TYR A 83 8.32 3.37 -2.66
N VAL A 84 7.32 3.25 -3.54
CA VAL A 84 6.94 4.32 -4.48
C VAL A 84 5.45 4.66 -4.46
N PHE A 85 4.65 3.84 -3.77
CA PHE A 85 3.20 4.04 -3.59
C PHE A 85 2.88 4.26 -2.13
N GLU A 86 1.87 5.07 -1.86
CA GLU A 86 1.40 5.34 -0.51
C GLU A 86 0.46 4.25 0.01
N ILE A 87 0.25 4.21 1.33
CA ILE A 87 -0.80 3.38 1.92
C ILE A 87 -2.16 3.99 1.50
N THR A 88 -3.08 3.15 1.03
CA THR A 88 -4.43 3.56 0.59
C THR A 88 -5.51 2.83 1.37
#